data_AF-D3SUH7-F1
#
_entry.id   AF-D3SUH7-F1
#
_cell.length_a   1.000
_cell.length_b   1.000
_cell.length_c   1.000
_cell.angle_alpha   90.00
_cell.angle_beta   90.00
_cell.angle_gamma   90.00
#
_symmetry.space_group_name_H-M   'P 1'
#
loop_
_entity.id
_entity.type
_entity.pdbx_description
1 polymer ?
#
loop_
_entity_poly.entity_id
_entity_poly.type
_entity_poly.pdbx_seq_one_letter_code
_entity_poly.pdbx_strand_id
1 'polypeptide(L)'
;MSEYSGRKYPWRDPEVLRELYIGRELSIHDISDTLACSSETVGRWLDEHGIETREPNWEKTPDELRDESWLREQYIEYNQSAEFLAERLDCAAPTVRTWLDKHGIERRSRTEAVKLSALHEPARYDVDTEGYARWRVFRDGQRQRVAVHRLLAVSEYGYEEVGQKVVHHKNGIPWDNRPANIEVLTAEEHGRIHANGKGGESA
;
A
#
# COMPACT_ATOMS: atom_id res chain seq x y z
N MET A 1 -11.62 4.71 45.36
CA MET A 1 -10.47 3.79 45.27
C MET A 1 -11.02 2.44 44.82
N SER A 2 -10.55 1.91 43.69
CA SER A 2 -11.00 0.60 43.17
C SER A 2 -10.69 -0.51 44.19
N GLU A 3 -11.61 -1.47 44.34
CA GLU A 3 -11.46 -2.65 45.20
C GLU A 3 -10.21 -3.51 44.86
N TYR A 4 -9.64 -3.29 43.67
CA TYR A 4 -8.46 -3.98 43.17
C TYR A 4 -7.17 -3.16 43.26
N SER A 5 -7.20 -1.95 43.84
CA SER A 5 -6.09 -0.97 43.89
C SER A 5 -4.79 -1.44 44.59
N GLY A 6 -4.77 -2.65 45.17
CA GLY A 6 -3.59 -3.27 45.78
C GLY A 6 -3.14 -4.60 45.16
N ARG A 7 -3.89 -5.14 44.16
CA ARG A 7 -3.52 -6.38 43.49
C ARG A 7 -2.55 -6.08 42.35
N LYS A 8 -1.47 -6.87 42.25
CA LYS A 8 -0.52 -6.78 41.12
C LYS A 8 -1.11 -7.51 39.91
N TYR A 9 -1.62 -6.76 38.94
CA TYR A 9 -2.21 -7.25 37.68
C TYR A 9 -3.50 -8.09 37.83
N PRO A 10 -4.58 -7.53 38.43
CA PRO A 10 -5.84 -8.23 38.65
C PRO A 10 -6.48 -8.78 37.36
N TRP A 11 -6.23 -8.14 36.22
CA TRP A 11 -6.71 -8.56 34.89
C TRP A 11 -6.08 -9.87 34.37
N ARG A 12 -5.10 -10.47 35.08
CA ARG A 12 -4.58 -11.80 34.73
C ARG A 12 -5.36 -12.94 35.36
N ASP A 13 -6.21 -12.65 36.34
CA ASP A 13 -7.01 -13.64 37.06
C ASP A 13 -8.30 -13.92 36.28
N PRO A 14 -8.53 -15.17 35.80
CA PRO A 14 -9.71 -15.52 35.02
C PRO A 14 -11.02 -15.34 35.81
N GLU A 15 -11.00 -15.53 37.13
CA GLU A 15 -12.20 -15.40 37.95
C GLU A 15 -12.61 -13.93 38.09
N VAL A 16 -11.63 -13.03 38.26
CA VAL A 16 -11.88 -11.58 38.25
C VAL A 16 -12.46 -11.15 36.90
N LEU A 17 -11.89 -11.62 35.79
CA LEU A 17 -12.41 -11.25 34.47
C LEU A 17 -13.80 -11.83 34.19
N ARG A 18 -14.10 -13.08 34.59
CA ARG A 18 -15.44 -13.66 34.46
C ARG A 18 -16.47 -12.92 35.32
N GLU A 19 -16.13 -12.61 36.56
CA GLU A 19 -17.01 -11.86 37.46
C GLU A 19 -17.34 -10.49 36.88
N LEU A 20 -16.33 -9.72 36.46
CA LEU A 20 -16.54 -8.38 35.94
C LEU A 20 -17.25 -8.38 34.58
N TYR A 21 -16.89 -9.29 33.68
CA TYR A 21 -17.40 -9.30 32.29
C TYR A 21 -18.75 -10.00 32.14
N ILE A 22 -18.91 -11.19 32.73
CA ILE A 22 -20.12 -12.01 32.66
C ILE A 22 -21.03 -11.71 33.85
N GLY A 23 -20.49 -11.74 35.07
CA GLY A 23 -21.30 -11.61 36.29
C GLY A 23 -21.87 -10.20 36.48
N ARG A 24 -21.06 -9.17 36.22
CA ARG A 24 -21.44 -7.75 36.36
C ARG A 24 -21.73 -7.06 35.03
N GLU A 25 -21.63 -7.79 33.92
CA GLU A 25 -21.91 -7.31 32.56
C GLU A 25 -21.17 -6.02 32.17
N LEU A 26 -20.00 -5.76 32.76
CA LEU A 26 -19.21 -4.57 32.45
C LEU A 26 -18.63 -4.65 31.04
N SER A 27 -18.55 -3.51 30.36
CA SER A 27 -17.84 -3.45 29.08
C SER A 27 -16.34 -3.59 29.30
N ILE A 28 -15.59 -3.96 28.26
CA ILE A 28 -14.12 -4.00 28.31
C ILE A 28 -13.54 -2.65 28.76
N HIS A 29 -14.17 -1.52 28.41
CA HIS A 29 -13.78 -0.19 28.88
C HIS A 29 -14.04 0.01 30.37
N ASP A 30 -15.22 -0.37 30.87
CA ASP A 30 -15.52 -0.26 32.31
C ASP A 30 -14.58 -1.14 33.14
N ILE A 31 -14.22 -2.33 32.64
CA ILE A 31 -13.25 -3.22 33.27
C ILE A 31 -11.85 -2.59 33.24
N SER A 32 -11.47 -1.99 32.11
CA SER A 32 -10.22 -1.25 31.96
C SER A 32 -10.07 -0.15 33.01
N ASP A 33 -11.12 0.64 33.21
CA ASP A 33 -11.18 1.70 34.20
C ASP A 33 -11.17 1.14 35.64
N THR A 34 -11.95 0.09 35.88
CA THR A 34 -12.03 -0.59 37.18
C THR A 34 -10.69 -1.17 37.61
N LEU A 35 -9.94 -1.75 36.68
CA LEU A 35 -8.67 -2.43 36.92
C LEU A 35 -7.44 -1.55 36.66
N ALA A 36 -7.63 -0.29 36.25
CA ALA A 36 -6.57 0.65 35.87
C ALA A 36 -5.57 0.05 34.87
N CYS A 37 -6.08 -0.56 33.80
CA CYS A 37 -5.28 -1.11 32.70
C CYS A 37 -5.79 -0.58 31.35
N SER A 38 -5.34 -1.15 30.23
CA SER A 38 -5.86 -0.81 28.90
C SER A 38 -6.95 -1.80 28.46
N SER A 39 -7.90 -1.34 27.64
CA SER A 39 -8.96 -2.16 27.06
C SER A 39 -8.39 -3.33 26.23
N GLU A 40 -7.27 -3.12 25.53
CA GLU A 40 -6.53 -4.19 24.85
C GLU A 40 -6.00 -5.25 25.82
N THR A 41 -5.54 -4.82 27.01
CA THR A 41 -5.05 -5.76 28.03
C THR A 41 -6.19 -6.65 28.51
N VAL A 42 -7.36 -6.06 28.79
CA VAL A 42 -8.55 -6.81 29.19
C VAL A 42 -8.97 -7.78 28.08
N GLY A 43 -9.12 -7.30 26.84
CA GLY A 43 -9.50 -8.13 25.69
C GLY A 43 -8.56 -9.31 25.47
N ARG A 44 -7.25 -9.08 25.56
CA ARG A 44 -6.24 -10.14 25.43
C ARG A 44 -6.36 -11.22 26.50
N TRP A 45 -6.61 -10.85 27.76
CA TRP A 45 -6.75 -11.83 28.84
C TRP A 45 -8.12 -12.52 28.86
N LEU A 46 -9.17 -11.89 28.32
CA LEU A 46 -10.44 -12.58 28.05
C LEU A 46 -10.22 -13.70 27.02
N ASP A 47 -9.50 -13.41 25.93
CA ASP A 47 -9.13 -14.38 24.89
C ASP A 47 -8.23 -15.50 25.42
N GLU A 48 -7.13 -15.16 26.12
CA GLU A 48 -6.21 -16.12 26.74
C GLU A 48 -6.91 -17.12 27.67
N HIS A 49 -7.94 -16.67 28.38
CA HIS A 49 -8.71 -17.49 29.32
C HIS A 49 -9.94 -18.16 28.70
N GLY A 50 -10.14 -18.02 27.39
CA GLY A 50 -11.30 -18.57 26.66
C GLY A 50 -12.63 -18.04 27.17
N ILE A 51 -12.67 -16.79 27.65
CA ILE A 51 -13.90 -16.14 28.10
C ILE A 51 -14.58 -15.57 26.86
N GLU A 52 -15.69 -16.19 26.46
CA GLU A 52 -16.46 -15.74 25.30
C GLU A 52 -16.85 -14.28 25.44
N THR A 53 -16.49 -13.48 24.42
CA THR A 53 -16.83 -12.06 24.36
C THR A 53 -18.09 -11.84 23.54
N ARG A 54 -18.83 -10.79 23.88
CA ARG A 54 -20.05 -10.37 23.17
C ARG A 54 -19.77 -10.25 21.68
N GLU A 55 -20.69 -10.75 20.87
CA GLU A 55 -20.55 -10.65 19.43
C GLU A 55 -20.49 -9.18 18.98
N PRO A 56 -19.59 -8.84 18.03
CA PRO A 56 -19.58 -7.54 17.41
C PRO A 56 -20.91 -7.22 16.74
N ASN A 57 -21.31 -5.95 16.73
CA ASN A 57 -22.49 -5.53 15.98
C ASN A 57 -22.19 -5.55 14.48
N TRP A 58 -22.51 -6.66 13.83
CA TRP A 58 -22.30 -6.88 12.40
C TRP A 58 -23.23 -6.08 11.49
N GLU A 59 -24.34 -5.51 12.00
CA GLU A 59 -25.30 -4.72 11.20
C GLU A 59 -24.65 -3.50 10.54
N LYS A 60 -23.55 -3.00 11.13
CA LYS A 60 -22.78 -1.88 10.58
C LYS A 60 -21.74 -2.29 9.54
N THR A 61 -21.61 -3.58 9.26
CA THR A 61 -20.67 -4.08 8.24
C THR A 61 -21.27 -3.88 6.86
N PRO A 62 -20.50 -3.38 5.87
CA PRO A 62 -20.86 -3.45 4.45
C PRO A 62 -21.36 -4.84 4.05
N ASP A 63 -22.42 -4.90 3.24
CA ASP A 63 -23.05 -6.17 2.82
C ASP A 63 -22.07 -7.02 1.98
N GLU A 64 -21.21 -6.37 1.19
CA GLU A 64 -20.21 -6.99 0.32
C GLU A 64 -19.20 -7.84 1.11
N LEU A 65 -18.83 -7.42 2.33
CA LEU A 65 -17.92 -8.21 3.17
C LEU A 65 -18.56 -9.49 3.69
N ARG A 66 -19.91 -9.57 3.71
CA ARG A 66 -20.64 -10.76 4.14
C ARG A 66 -20.74 -11.81 3.04
N ASP A 67 -20.55 -11.42 1.78
CA ASP A 67 -20.45 -12.32 0.65
C ASP A 67 -19.01 -12.87 0.54
N GLU A 68 -18.82 -14.14 0.92
CA GLU A 68 -17.53 -14.82 0.81
C GLU A 68 -17.00 -14.78 -0.62
N SER A 69 -17.86 -15.05 -1.60
CA SER A 69 -17.42 -15.21 -3.00
C SER A 69 -16.92 -13.89 -3.54
N TRP A 70 -17.66 -12.81 -3.26
CA TRP A 70 -17.22 -11.46 -3.61
C TRP A 70 -15.90 -11.10 -2.92
N LEU A 71 -15.80 -11.31 -1.61
CA LEU A 71 -14.60 -10.93 -0.86
C LEU A 71 -13.37 -11.72 -1.32
N ARG A 72 -13.54 -13.02 -1.61
CA ARG A 72 -12.49 -13.89 -2.15
C ARG A 72 -12.04 -13.41 -3.52
N GLU A 73 -12.98 -13.11 -4.42
CA GLU A 73 -12.67 -12.60 -5.76
C GLU A 73 -11.89 -11.28 -5.68
N GLN A 74 -12.35 -10.31 -4.88
CA GLN A 74 -11.65 -9.02 -4.77
C GLN A 74 -10.27 -9.14 -4.11
N TYR A 75 -10.16 -9.94 -3.05
CA TYR A 75 -8.91 -10.04 -2.27
C TYR A 75 -7.84 -10.91 -2.94
N ILE A 76 -8.23 -12.05 -3.53
CA ILE A 76 -7.32 -13.01 -4.15
C ILE A 76 -7.16 -12.73 -5.64
N GLU A 77 -8.26 -12.79 -6.40
CA GLU A 77 -8.19 -12.72 -7.88
C GLU A 77 -7.78 -11.31 -8.33
N TYR A 78 -8.42 -10.28 -7.79
CA TYR A 78 -8.07 -8.89 -8.09
C TYR A 78 -6.92 -8.33 -7.22
N ASN A 79 -6.34 -9.13 -6.32
CA ASN A 79 -5.21 -8.76 -5.47
C ASN A 79 -5.39 -7.46 -4.63
N GLN A 80 -6.63 -7.03 -4.39
CA GLN A 80 -6.91 -5.78 -3.67
C GLN A 80 -6.52 -5.90 -2.19
N SER A 81 -5.89 -4.87 -1.63
CA SER A 81 -5.54 -4.86 -0.20
C SER A 81 -6.77 -4.69 0.69
N ALA A 82 -6.67 -5.16 1.93
CA ALA A 82 -7.72 -4.92 2.92
C ALA A 82 -7.92 -3.40 3.15
N GLU A 83 -6.84 -2.62 3.03
CA GLU A 83 -6.84 -1.16 3.11
C GLU A 83 -7.61 -0.53 1.95
N PHE A 84 -7.37 -0.97 0.70
CA PHE A 84 -8.10 -0.48 -0.48
C PHE A 84 -9.58 -0.84 -0.39
N LEU A 85 -9.90 -2.08 -0.02
CA LEU A 85 -11.28 -2.53 0.17
C LEU A 85 -11.98 -1.72 1.26
N ALA A 86 -11.29 -1.44 2.37
CA ALA A 86 -11.82 -0.65 3.46
C ALA A 86 -12.13 0.79 3.04
N GLU A 87 -11.20 1.44 2.32
CA GLU A 87 -11.43 2.77 1.74
C GLU A 87 -12.61 2.75 0.77
N ARG A 88 -12.68 1.75 -0.12
CA ARG A 88 -13.75 1.61 -1.11
C ARG A 88 -15.14 1.39 -0.48
N LEU A 89 -15.20 0.64 0.62
CA LEU A 89 -16.43 0.29 1.31
C LEU A 89 -16.76 1.22 2.49
N ASP A 90 -16.01 2.32 2.65
CA ASP A 90 -16.14 3.27 3.76
C ASP A 90 -16.19 2.60 5.14
N CYS A 91 -15.24 1.68 5.37
CA CYS A 91 -15.11 0.98 6.64
C CYS A 91 -13.65 0.94 7.10
N ALA A 92 -13.40 0.37 8.28
CA ALA A 92 -12.05 0.25 8.81
C ALA A 92 -11.37 -1.03 8.25
N ALA A 93 -10.08 -0.97 7.92
CA ALA A 93 -9.32 -2.14 7.47
C ALA A 93 -9.35 -3.36 8.42
N PRO A 94 -9.41 -3.21 9.76
CA PRO A 94 -9.68 -4.32 10.66
C PRO A 94 -10.99 -5.06 10.35
N THR A 95 -12.05 -4.35 9.96
CA THR A 95 -13.35 -4.94 9.60
C THR A 95 -13.18 -5.91 8.43
N VAL A 96 -12.48 -5.50 7.37
CA VAL A 96 -12.20 -6.38 6.23
C VAL A 96 -11.40 -7.62 6.66
N ARG A 97 -10.37 -7.44 7.49
CA ARG A 97 -9.55 -8.56 7.99
C ARG A 97 -10.35 -9.56 8.81
N THR A 98 -11.25 -9.08 9.66
CA THR A 98 -12.15 -9.94 10.44
C THR A 98 -13.07 -10.77 9.54
N TRP A 99 -13.57 -10.21 8.43
CA TRP A 99 -14.39 -10.95 7.48
C TRP A 99 -13.59 -11.95 6.63
N LEU A 100 -12.33 -11.65 6.30
CA LEU A 100 -11.42 -12.62 5.70
C LEU A 100 -11.24 -13.83 6.63
N ASP A 101 -10.95 -13.58 7.91
CA ASP A 101 -10.79 -14.66 8.90
C ASP A 101 -12.10 -15.46 9.09
N LYS A 102 -13.26 -14.77 9.13
CA LYS A 102 -14.59 -15.40 9.27
C LYS A 102 -14.97 -16.31 8.10
N HIS A 103 -14.61 -15.92 6.89
CA HIS A 103 -14.84 -16.72 5.67
C HIS A 103 -13.73 -17.75 5.42
N GLY A 104 -12.71 -17.85 6.30
CA GLY A 104 -11.59 -18.76 6.10
C GLY A 104 -10.72 -18.41 4.88
N ILE A 105 -10.68 -17.13 4.49
CA ILE A 105 -9.82 -16.62 3.43
C ILE A 105 -8.45 -16.32 4.03
N GLU A 106 -7.43 -17.07 3.61
CA GLU A 106 -6.07 -16.89 4.12
C GLU A 106 -5.54 -15.49 3.81
N ARG A 107 -5.07 -14.80 4.85
CA ARG A 107 -4.50 -13.46 4.71
C ARG A 107 -3.09 -13.56 4.14
N ARG A 108 -2.80 -12.69 3.17
CA ARG A 108 -1.47 -12.57 2.57
C ARG A 108 -0.40 -12.31 3.64
N SER A 109 0.77 -12.90 3.45
CA SER A 109 1.91 -12.64 4.33
C SER A 109 2.38 -11.17 4.21
N ARG A 110 3.13 -10.67 5.19
CA ARG A 110 3.73 -9.33 5.11
C ARG A 110 4.60 -9.17 3.85
N THR A 111 5.36 -10.19 3.48
CA THR A 111 6.22 -10.18 2.29
C THR A 111 5.40 -10.11 1.01
N GLU A 112 4.31 -10.87 0.94
CA GLU A 112 3.39 -10.87 -0.20
C GLU A 112 2.64 -9.54 -0.33
N ALA A 113 2.16 -8.96 0.79
CA ALA A 113 1.57 -7.63 0.80
C ALA A 113 2.52 -6.57 0.23
N VAL A 114 3.80 -6.60 0.59
CA VAL A 114 4.81 -5.68 0.05
C VAL A 114 5.00 -5.88 -1.46
N LYS A 115 5.09 -7.13 -1.93
CA LYS A 115 5.22 -7.43 -3.36
C LYS A 115 4.01 -6.95 -4.17
N LEU A 116 2.79 -7.25 -3.70
CA LEU A 116 1.56 -6.84 -4.36
C LEU A 116 1.33 -5.33 -4.31
N SER A 117 1.72 -4.68 -3.21
CA SER A 117 1.72 -3.21 -3.14
C SER A 117 2.64 -2.62 -4.18
N ALA A 118 3.82 -3.19 -4.41
CA ALA A 118 4.74 -2.70 -5.44
C ALA A 118 4.20 -2.88 -6.87
N LEU A 119 3.24 -3.77 -7.10
CA LEU A 119 2.54 -3.87 -8.39
C LEU A 119 1.54 -2.72 -8.62
N HIS A 120 0.97 -2.18 -7.54
CA HIS A 120 -0.04 -1.13 -7.58
C HIS A 120 0.51 0.25 -7.17
N GLU A 121 1.76 0.33 -6.68
CA GLU A 121 2.43 1.60 -6.46
C GLU A 121 2.55 2.32 -7.81
N PRO A 122 2.06 3.57 -7.91
CA PRO A 122 2.23 4.33 -9.15
C PRO A 122 3.72 4.47 -9.45
N ALA A 123 4.06 4.39 -10.74
CA ALA A 123 5.41 4.76 -11.17
C ALA A 123 5.75 6.14 -10.59
N ARG A 124 6.92 6.28 -9.98
CA ARG A 124 7.32 7.55 -9.38
C ARG A 124 7.87 8.46 -10.47
N TYR A 125 7.37 9.69 -10.51
CA TYR A 125 7.94 10.75 -11.32
C TYR A 125 9.12 11.40 -10.58
N ASP A 126 10.25 11.59 -11.26
CA ASP A 126 11.38 12.37 -10.77
C ASP A 126 12.08 13.15 -11.88
N VAL A 127 12.78 14.22 -11.52
CA VAL A 127 13.69 14.95 -12.41
C VAL A 127 15.10 14.72 -11.90
N ASP A 128 16.00 14.28 -12.78
CA ASP A 128 17.39 14.01 -12.39
C ASP A 128 18.23 15.30 -12.32
N THR A 129 19.50 15.14 -11.95
CA THR A 129 20.46 16.24 -11.82
C THR A 129 20.80 16.93 -13.14
N GLU A 130 20.49 16.31 -14.28
CA GLU A 130 20.68 16.86 -15.62
C GLU A 130 19.40 17.52 -16.15
N GLY A 131 18.29 17.48 -15.40
CA GLY A 131 17.02 18.08 -15.76
C GLY A 131 16.07 17.18 -16.55
N TYR A 132 16.41 15.90 -16.75
CA TYR A 132 15.51 14.97 -17.44
C TYR A 132 14.40 14.49 -16.51
N ALA A 133 13.16 14.72 -16.93
CA ALA A 133 11.98 14.12 -16.32
C ALA A 133 11.92 12.60 -16.63
N ARG A 134 11.66 11.77 -15.62
CA ARG A 134 11.63 10.30 -15.71
C ARG A 134 10.50 9.70 -14.88
N TRP A 135 9.98 8.58 -15.36
CA TRP A 135 9.19 7.64 -14.55
C TRP A 135 10.09 6.50 -14.08
N ARG A 136 9.90 6.09 -12.83
CA ARG A 136 10.72 5.10 -12.15
C ARG A 136 9.83 4.05 -11.47
N VAL A 137 10.18 2.78 -11.66
CA VAL A 137 9.56 1.65 -10.96
C VAL A 137 10.63 0.78 -10.34
N PHE A 138 10.27 0.09 -9.26
CA PHE A 138 11.12 -0.94 -8.65
C PHE A 138 10.46 -2.29 -8.91
N ARG A 139 11.11 -3.13 -9.72
CA ARG A 139 10.57 -4.43 -10.15
C ARG A 139 11.67 -5.47 -10.13
N ASP A 140 11.39 -6.67 -9.62
CA ASP A 140 12.33 -7.78 -9.56
C ASP A 140 13.67 -7.44 -8.87
N GLY A 141 13.62 -6.59 -7.83
CA GLY A 141 14.81 -6.12 -7.11
C GLY A 141 15.64 -5.10 -7.89
N GLN A 142 15.20 -4.68 -9.06
CA GLN A 142 15.89 -3.73 -9.92
C GLN A 142 15.09 -2.45 -10.11
N ARG A 143 15.80 -1.33 -10.13
CA ARG A 143 15.22 -0.02 -10.46
C ARG A 143 15.19 0.15 -11.99
N GLN A 144 14.00 0.16 -12.56
CA GLN A 144 13.79 0.51 -13.96
C GLN A 144 13.37 1.98 -14.07
N ARG A 145 13.79 2.64 -15.16
CA ARG A 145 13.47 4.04 -15.43
C ARG A 145 13.26 4.28 -16.92
N VAL A 146 12.34 5.17 -17.26
CA VAL A 146 12.11 5.65 -18.62
C VAL A 146 11.97 7.17 -18.60
N ALA A 147 12.64 7.85 -19.52
CA ALA A 147 12.55 9.30 -19.63
C ALA A 147 11.24 9.72 -20.30
N VAL A 148 10.66 10.84 -19.84
CA VAL A 148 9.37 11.34 -20.35
C VAL A 148 9.42 11.65 -21.84
N HIS A 149 10.50 12.26 -22.34
CA HIS A 149 10.69 12.51 -23.78
C HIS A 149 10.69 11.22 -24.61
N ARG A 150 11.15 10.09 -24.04
CA ARG A 150 11.13 8.79 -24.71
C ARG A 150 9.72 8.20 -24.75
N LEU A 151 8.93 8.35 -23.67
CA LEU A 151 7.52 7.96 -23.69
C LEU A 151 6.72 8.79 -24.70
N LEU A 152 7.00 10.09 -24.78
CA LEU A 152 6.41 10.96 -25.80
C LEU A 152 6.79 10.51 -27.21
N ALA A 153 8.06 10.19 -27.47
CA ALA A 153 8.45 9.65 -28.77
C ALA A 153 7.70 8.36 -29.11
N VAL A 154 7.52 7.45 -28.13
CA VAL A 154 6.75 6.21 -28.34
C VAL A 154 5.28 6.52 -28.63
N SER A 155 4.66 7.53 -28.00
CA SER A 155 3.26 7.89 -28.29
C SER A 155 3.10 8.52 -29.67
N GLU A 156 4.08 9.29 -30.14
CA GLU A 156 4.03 9.96 -31.45
C GLU A 156 4.42 9.04 -32.62
N TYR A 157 5.42 8.18 -32.43
CA TYR A 157 6.05 7.41 -33.51
C TYR A 157 5.90 5.88 -33.40
N GLY A 158 5.42 5.38 -32.25
CA GLY A 158 5.29 3.95 -31.97
C GLY A 158 6.56 3.29 -31.43
N TYR A 159 6.39 2.17 -30.72
CA TYR A 159 7.50 1.45 -30.08
C TYR A 159 8.49 0.86 -31.08
N GLU A 160 8.01 0.31 -32.19
CA GLU A 160 8.88 -0.30 -33.21
C GLU A 160 9.91 0.68 -33.78
N GLU A 161 9.51 1.95 -33.93
CA GLU A 161 10.38 3.01 -34.44
C GLU A 161 11.38 3.50 -33.36
N VAL A 162 10.95 3.59 -32.10
CA VAL A 162 11.74 4.20 -31.02
C VAL A 162 12.59 3.21 -30.25
N GLY A 163 12.21 1.93 -30.20
CA GLY A 163 12.67 0.93 -29.25
C GLY A 163 14.19 0.79 -29.16
N GLN A 164 14.89 0.84 -30.29
CA GLN A 164 16.36 0.75 -30.38
C GLN A 164 17.05 2.08 -30.72
N LYS A 165 16.28 3.16 -30.87
CA LYS A 165 16.78 4.50 -31.23
C LYS A 165 16.94 5.38 -29.99
N VAL A 166 17.74 6.43 -30.11
CA VAL A 166 17.92 7.49 -29.10
C VAL A 166 16.91 8.59 -29.38
N VAL A 167 16.36 9.20 -28.33
CA VAL A 167 15.48 10.37 -28.47
C VAL A 167 16.24 11.59 -27.99
N HIS A 168 16.34 12.60 -28.83
CA HIS A 168 17.17 13.77 -28.63
C HIS A 168 16.33 15.05 -28.59
N HIS A 169 16.66 15.99 -27.70
CA HIS A 169 16.07 17.32 -27.66
C HIS A 169 16.84 18.26 -28.59
N LYS A 170 16.19 18.78 -29.64
CA LYS A 170 16.83 19.63 -30.66
C LYS A 170 17.46 20.89 -30.08
N ASN A 171 16.82 21.49 -29.08
CA ASN A 171 17.33 22.69 -28.39
C ASN A 171 18.25 22.39 -27.19
N GLY A 172 18.54 21.13 -26.88
CA GLY A 172 19.36 20.74 -25.74
C GLY A 172 18.74 20.97 -24.37
N ILE A 173 17.44 21.31 -24.27
CA ILE A 173 16.73 21.55 -23.01
C ILE A 173 15.98 20.28 -22.58
N PRO A 174 16.42 19.57 -21.53
CA PRO A 174 15.91 18.23 -21.18
C PRO A 174 14.45 18.16 -20.72
N TRP A 175 13.89 19.28 -20.22
CA TRP A 175 12.52 19.37 -19.76
C TRP A 175 11.53 19.81 -20.87
N ASP A 176 12.02 20.27 -22.02
CA ASP A 176 11.19 20.76 -23.12
C ASP A 176 10.69 19.60 -24.01
N ASN A 177 9.67 18.91 -23.49
CA ASN A 177 9.06 17.74 -24.12
C ASN A 177 7.95 18.13 -25.12
N ARG A 178 8.10 19.20 -25.90
CA ARG A 178 7.19 19.47 -27.02
C ARG A 178 7.49 18.48 -28.16
N PRO A 179 6.48 17.89 -28.84
CA PRO A 179 6.71 16.96 -29.96
C PRO A 179 7.63 17.53 -31.05
N ALA A 180 7.51 18.83 -31.35
CA ALA A 180 8.37 19.50 -32.33
C ALA A 180 9.87 19.56 -31.94
N ASN A 181 10.17 19.48 -30.64
CA ASN A 181 11.51 19.62 -30.08
C ASN A 181 12.22 18.27 -29.86
N ILE A 182 11.52 17.14 -30.00
CA ILE A 182 12.15 15.82 -29.91
C ILE A 182 12.46 15.27 -31.31
N GLU A 183 13.49 14.42 -31.38
CA GLU A 183 13.88 13.72 -32.60
C GLU A 183 14.33 12.30 -32.26
N VAL A 184 13.92 11.33 -33.07
CA VAL A 184 14.29 9.93 -32.92
C VAL A 184 15.45 9.62 -33.86
N LEU A 185 16.60 9.27 -33.29
CA LEU A 185 17.86 9.12 -34.00
C LEU A 185 18.45 7.73 -33.76
N THR A 186 19.14 7.19 -34.76
CA THR A 186 20.03 6.06 -34.55
C THR A 186 21.19 6.44 -33.63
N ALA A 187 21.85 5.44 -33.02
CA ALA A 187 23.03 5.68 -32.19
C ALA A 187 24.15 6.40 -32.96
N GLU A 188 24.28 6.11 -34.26
CA GLU A 188 25.26 6.76 -35.13
C GLU A 188 24.95 8.24 -35.35
N GLU A 189 23.70 8.58 -35.69
CA GLU A 189 23.26 9.96 -35.88
C GLU A 189 23.41 10.79 -34.60
N HIS A 190 22.99 10.25 -33.46
CA HIS A 190 23.19 10.89 -32.16
C HIS A 190 24.68 11.10 -31.86
N GLY A 191 25.54 10.12 -32.16
CA GLY A 191 26.99 10.24 -32.01
C GLY A 191 27.59 11.38 -32.83
N ARG A 192 27.14 11.59 -34.07
CA ARG A 192 27.61 12.69 -34.93
C ARG A 192 27.25 14.07 -34.36
N ILE A 193 26.09 14.21 -33.73
CA ILE A 193 25.67 15.48 -33.10
C ILE A 193 26.63 15.85 -31.95
N HIS A 194 26.95 14.90 -31.07
CA HIS A 194 27.89 15.14 -29.96
C HIS A 194 29.35 15.33 -30.44
N ALA A 195 29.74 14.69 -31.54
CA ALA A 195 31.05 14.89 -32.14
C ALA A 195 31.21 16.31 -32.71
N ASN A 196 30.16 16.84 -33.35
CA ASN A 196 30.18 18.18 -33.95
C ASN A 196 29.99 19.31 -32.92
N GLY A 197 29.26 19.07 -31.82
CA GLY A 197 29.03 20.06 -30.77
C GLY A 197 30.25 20.35 -29.87
N LYS A 198 31.22 19.44 -29.80
CA LYS A 198 32.48 19.65 -29.03
C LYS A 198 33.52 20.51 -29.74
N GLY A 199 33.26 20.95 -30.98
CA GLY A 199 34.19 21.74 -31.80
C GLY A 199 33.95 23.25 -31.80
N GLY A 200 32.95 23.75 -31.08
CA GLY A 200 32.57 25.16 -31.14
C GLY A 200 32.08 25.68 -29.79
N GLU A 201 33.02 25.90 -28.87
CA GLU A 201 32.99 26.96 -27.84
C GLU A 201 34.21 26.76 -26.92
N SER A 202 35.36 27.20 -27.41
CA SER A 202 36.52 27.53 -26.59
C SER A 202 37.29 28.67 -27.26
N ALA A 203 36.73 29.88 -27.12
CA ALA A 203 37.36 31.22 -27.10
C ALA A 203 36.36 32.27 -27.61
#